data_AF-A0AA40WGM4-F1
#
_entry.id   AF-A0AA40WGM4-F1
#
_cell.length_a   1.000
_cell.length_b   1.000
_cell.length_c   1.000
_cell.angle_alpha   90.00
_cell.angle_beta   90.00
_cell.angle_gamma   90.00
#
_symmetry.space_group_name_H-M   'P 1'
#
loop_
_entity.id
_entity.type
_entity.pdbx_description
1 polymer ?
#
loop_
_entity_poly.entity_id
_entity_poly.type
_entity_poly.pdbx_seq_one_letter_code
_entity_poly.pdbx_strand_id
1 'polypeptide(L)'
;KTGETIPDSMIVKLKETKNFLSAMGIVRQLEFSLFDILIHEKNYTEEEAHSILQNVRKEVAVVIPPEYNRFQNGFSHIFSGGYAAGYYSYKWAEVMSADAFFAFVDKGFFDPELCNAYFTEILEKGGSENAMILFKRLLGRDPEVGSLLKL
;
A
#
# COMPACT_ATOMS: atom_id res chain seq x y z
N LYS A 1 5.46 35.47 -7.81
CA LYS A 1 6.14 34.18 -8.12
C LYS A 1 7.46 34.54 -8.81
N THR A 2 8.61 34.04 -8.34
CA THR A 2 9.95 34.41 -8.85
C THR A 2 10.36 33.63 -10.10
N GLY A 3 9.79 32.45 -10.34
CA GLY A 3 10.13 31.61 -11.51
C GLY A 3 11.43 30.82 -11.35
N GLU A 4 12.10 30.96 -10.21
CA GLU A 4 13.34 30.26 -9.89
C GLU A 4 13.07 28.78 -9.58
N THR A 5 14.05 27.93 -9.91
CA THR A 5 14.02 26.51 -9.57
C THR A 5 14.25 26.30 -8.08
N ILE A 6 13.70 25.20 -7.53
CA ILE A 6 13.98 24.82 -6.15
C ILE A 6 15.48 24.51 -6.01
N PRO A 7 16.18 25.06 -5.00
CA PRO A 7 17.58 24.76 -4.76
C PRO A 7 17.82 23.26 -4.49
N ASP A 8 18.93 22.71 -4.99
CA ASP A 8 19.29 21.31 -4.79
C ASP A 8 19.38 20.92 -3.31
N SER A 9 19.83 21.84 -2.45
CA SER A 9 19.90 21.62 -1.00
C SER A 9 18.53 21.36 -0.36
N MET A 10 17.46 21.94 -0.92
CA MET A 10 16.09 21.65 -0.48
C MET A 10 15.61 20.30 -1.02
N ILE A 11 15.96 19.95 -2.25
CA ILE A 11 15.64 18.63 -2.83
C ILE A 11 16.29 17.51 -2.01
N VAL A 12 17.56 17.68 -1.62
CA VAL A 12 18.27 16.74 -0.76
C VAL A 12 17.56 16.58 0.58
N LYS A 13 17.23 17.69 1.26
CA LYS A 13 16.48 17.65 2.54
C LYS A 13 15.14 16.92 2.39
N LEU A 14 14.38 17.20 1.33
CA LEU A 14 13.11 16.52 1.07
C LEU A 14 13.30 15.00 0.94
N LYS A 15 14.30 14.58 0.14
CA LYS A 15 14.64 13.16 -0.03
C LYS A 15 15.05 12.49 1.28
N GLU A 16 15.85 13.16 2.11
CA GLU A 16 16.30 12.63 3.41
C GLU A 16 15.14 12.48 4.41
N THR A 17 14.17 13.40 4.38
CA THR A 17 13.02 13.36 5.29
C THR A 17 11.88 12.45 4.83
N LYS A 18 11.93 11.93 3.60
CA LYS A 18 10.80 11.22 2.97
C LYS A 18 10.28 10.03 3.79
N ASN A 19 11.18 9.37 4.54
CA ASN A 19 10.89 8.17 5.32
C ASN A 19 10.66 8.47 6.81
N PHE A 20 10.57 9.74 7.21
CA PHE A 20 10.24 10.11 8.58
C PHE A 20 8.85 9.56 8.96
N LEU A 21 8.81 8.70 9.99
CA LEU A 21 7.61 7.99 10.47
C LEU A 21 6.92 7.04 9.47
N SER A 22 7.60 6.64 8.38
CA SER A 22 7.00 5.74 7.37
C SER A 22 6.53 4.41 7.98
N ALA A 23 7.29 3.85 8.91
CA ALA A 23 6.93 2.63 9.64
C ALA A 23 5.60 2.75 10.40
N MET A 24 5.31 3.92 11.00
CA MET A 24 4.03 4.16 11.68
C MET A 24 2.86 4.13 10.68
N GLY A 25 3.06 4.67 9.47
CA GLY A 25 2.08 4.58 8.40
C GLY A 25 1.85 3.14 7.92
N ILE A 26 2.92 2.35 7.80
CA ILE A 26 2.84 0.94 7.39
C ILE A 26 2.06 0.12 8.40
N VAL A 27 2.42 0.16 9.69
CA VAL A 27 1.72 -0.63 10.72
C VAL A 27 0.27 -0.18 10.92
N ARG A 28 -0.03 1.09 10.67
CA ARG A 28 -1.41 1.59 10.67
C ARG A 28 -2.24 0.98 9.52
N GLN A 29 -1.65 0.82 8.34
CA GLN A 29 -2.29 0.10 7.23
C GLN A 29 -2.48 -1.38 7.58
N LEU A 30 -1.51 -2.02 8.24
CA LEU A 30 -1.65 -3.39 8.72
C LEU A 30 -2.78 -3.54 9.74
N GLU A 31 -2.94 -2.61 10.68
CA GLU A 31 -4.07 -2.61 11.64
C GLU A 31 -5.41 -2.63 10.90
N PHE A 32 -5.54 -1.81 9.86
CA PHE A 32 -6.77 -1.72 9.06
C PHE A 32 -7.03 -3.01 8.27
N SER A 33 -6.01 -3.54 7.61
CA SER A 33 -6.11 -4.76 6.80
C SER A 33 -6.43 -5.99 7.66
N LEU A 34 -5.77 -6.13 8.81
CA LEU A 34 -6.01 -7.26 9.72
C LEU A 34 -7.40 -7.17 10.33
N PHE A 35 -7.83 -5.98 10.78
CA PHE A 35 -9.18 -5.79 11.30
C PHE A 35 -10.25 -6.11 10.25
N ASP A 36 -10.09 -5.61 9.03
CA ASP A 36 -11.00 -5.87 7.91
C ASP A 36 -11.11 -7.38 7.60
N ILE A 37 -9.99 -8.08 7.45
CA ILE A 37 -10.02 -9.52 7.16
C ILE A 37 -10.75 -10.28 8.27
N LEU A 38 -10.34 -10.04 9.53
CA LEU A 38 -10.85 -10.79 10.68
C LEU A 38 -12.34 -10.55 10.93
N ILE A 39 -12.84 -9.33 10.73
CA ILE A 39 -14.25 -9.00 10.97
C ILE A 39 -15.18 -9.58 9.90
N HIS A 40 -14.66 -9.90 8.71
CA HIS A 40 -15.44 -10.49 7.61
C HIS A 40 -15.39 -12.03 7.56
N GLU A 41 -14.70 -12.71 8.48
CA GLU A 41 -14.63 -14.18 8.48
C GLU A 41 -15.98 -14.85 8.82
N LYS A 42 -16.80 -14.20 9.65
CA LYS A 42 -18.12 -14.67 10.07
C LYS A 42 -18.92 -13.52 10.68
N ASN A 43 -20.15 -13.80 11.07
CA ASN A 43 -20.97 -12.84 11.81
C ASN A 43 -20.48 -12.75 13.27
N TYR A 44 -20.20 -11.54 13.71
CA TYR A 44 -19.79 -11.20 15.06
C TYR A 44 -20.81 -10.28 15.74
N THR A 45 -20.91 -10.39 17.05
CA THR A 45 -21.52 -9.37 17.90
C THR A 45 -20.68 -8.09 17.94
N GLU A 46 -21.25 -7.00 18.44
CA GLU A 46 -20.51 -5.73 18.59
C GLU A 46 -19.31 -5.89 19.55
N GLU A 47 -19.49 -6.62 20.64
CA GLU A 47 -18.44 -6.88 21.64
C GLU A 47 -17.29 -7.72 21.06
N GLU A 48 -17.60 -8.73 20.25
CA GLU A 48 -16.60 -9.53 19.56
C GLU A 48 -15.84 -8.69 18.53
N ALA A 49 -16.55 -7.88 17.74
CA ALA A 49 -15.95 -6.97 16.77
C ALA A 49 -14.98 -5.99 17.43
N HIS A 50 -15.38 -5.42 18.57
CA HIS A 50 -14.51 -4.54 19.34
C HIS A 50 -13.28 -5.29 19.87
N SER A 51 -13.46 -6.50 20.38
CA SER A 51 -12.38 -7.33 20.90
C SER A 51 -11.35 -7.70 19.82
N ILE A 52 -11.81 -7.99 18.60
CA ILE A 52 -10.93 -8.22 17.44
C ILE A 52 -10.03 -7.00 17.19
N LEU A 53 -10.61 -5.79 17.13
CA LEU A 53 -9.82 -4.57 16.93
C LEU A 53 -8.79 -4.36 18.06
N GLN A 54 -9.17 -4.60 19.32
CA GLN A 54 -8.24 -4.48 20.44
C GLN A 54 -7.08 -5.48 20.34
N ASN A 55 -7.35 -6.71 19.91
CA ASN A 55 -6.31 -7.72 19.73
C ASN A 55 -5.36 -7.35 18.58
N VAL A 56 -5.89 -6.92 17.43
CA VAL A 56 -5.06 -6.42 16.31
C VAL A 56 -4.16 -5.27 16.79
N ARG A 57 -4.71 -4.31 17.55
CA ARG A 57 -3.91 -3.18 18.08
C ARG A 57 -2.79 -3.63 19.01
N LYS A 58 -3.00 -4.65 19.84
CA LYS A 58 -1.93 -5.20 20.70
C LYS A 58 -0.77 -5.78 19.88
N GLU A 59 -1.05 -6.29 18.68
CA GLU A 59 -0.03 -6.89 17.82
C GLU A 59 0.74 -5.87 17.00
N VAL A 60 0.07 -4.85 16.42
CA VAL A 60 0.69 -3.99 15.40
C VAL A 60 0.66 -2.49 15.72
N ALA A 61 -0.19 -2.01 16.63
CA ALA A 61 -0.34 -0.57 16.83
C ALA A 61 0.80 0.01 17.68
N VAL A 62 1.47 1.03 17.15
CA VAL A 62 2.51 1.79 17.88
C VAL A 62 1.90 2.78 18.87
N VAL A 63 0.74 3.35 18.53
CA VAL A 63 0.00 4.29 19.39
C VAL A 63 -1.39 3.72 19.61
N ILE A 64 -1.72 3.44 20.87
CA ILE A 64 -3.05 2.97 21.26
C ILE A 64 -3.99 4.18 21.35
N PRO A 65 -5.08 4.23 20.55
CA PRO A 65 -6.05 5.31 20.64
C PRO A 65 -6.79 5.31 21.99
N PRO A 66 -7.32 6.46 22.43
CA PRO A 66 -8.09 6.53 23.66
C PRO A 66 -9.39 5.71 23.57
N GLU A 67 -9.93 5.31 24.72
CA GLU A 67 -11.08 4.41 24.82
C GLU A 67 -12.34 4.92 24.10
N TYR A 68 -12.53 6.24 24.01
CA TYR A 68 -13.66 6.84 23.28
C TYR A 68 -13.51 6.79 21.75
N ASN A 69 -12.38 6.31 21.21
CA ASN A 69 -12.20 6.14 19.77
C ASN A 69 -13.20 5.11 19.22
N ARG A 70 -13.84 5.45 18.10
CA ARG A 70 -14.82 4.60 17.39
C ARG A 70 -14.42 4.38 15.93
N PHE A 71 -13.12 4.14 15.72
CA PHE A 71 -12.55 3.94 14.38
C PHE A 71 -13.35 2.92 13.55
N GLN A 72 -13.66 1.76 14.13
CA GLN A 72 -14.36 0.68 13.45
C GLN A 72 -15.73 1.13 12.92
N ASN A 73 -16.45 1.99 13.63
CA ASN A 73 -17.76 2.48 13.20
C ASN A 73 -17.68 3.50 12.06
N GLY A 74 -16.52 4.14 11.89
CA GLY A 74 -16.25 5.12 10.83
C GLY A 74 -15.46 4.56 9.65
N PHE A 75 -15.24 3.25 9.58
CA PHE A 75 -14.36 2.65 8.57
C PHE A 75 -15.07 2.51 7.21
N SER A 76 -15.30 3.63 6.54
CA SER A 76 -16.10 3.74 5.32
C SER A 76 -15.66 2.81 4.19
N HIS A 77 -14.36 2.56 4.04
CA HIS A 77 -13.83 1.71 2.97
C HIS A 77 -14.51 0.34 2.91
N ILE A 78 -14.72 -0.29 4.07
CA ILE A 78 -15.23 -1.66 4.17
C ILE A 78 -16.75 -1.71 4.29
N PHE A 79 -17.41 -0.63 4.75
CA PHE A 79 -18.86 -0.60 4.92
C PHE A 79 -19.63 0.05 3.77
N SER A 80 -19.07 1.09 3.14
CA SER A 80 -19.70 1.83 2.04
C SER A 80 -18.81 1.99 0.80
N GLY A 81 -17.52 1.69 0.91
CA GLY A 81 -16.53 1.92 -0.15
C GLY A 81 -16.27 0.72 -1.07
N GLY A 82 -16.82 -0.46 -0.78
CA GLY A 82 -16.64 -1.66 -1.60
C GLY A 82 -15.33 -2.42 -1.37
N TYR A 83 -14.61 -2.14 -0.28
CA TYR A 83 -13.35 -2.81 0.09
C TYR A 83 -13.53 -3.85 1.21
N ALA A 84 -14.75 -4.33 1.46
CA ALA A 84 -15.01 -5.37 2.45
C ALA A 84 -14.14 -6.61 2.17
N ALA A 85 -13.41 -7.09 3.18
CA ALA A 85 -12.42 -8.16 3.07
C ALA A 85 -11.33 -7.91 2.01
N GLY A 86 -11.08 -6.65 1.66
CA GLY A 86 -10.24 -6.23 0.55
C GLY A 86 -9.33 -5.05 0.89
N TYR A 87 -9.31 -4.55 2.13
CA TYR A 87 -8.49 -3.39 2.50
C TYR A 87 -6.98 -3.70 2.41
N TYR A 88 -6.58 -4.98 2.54
CA TYR A 88 -5.19 -5.41 2.31
C TYR A 88 -4.67 -5.10 0.90
N SER A 89 -5.57 -4.85 -0.06
CA SER A 89 -5.23 -4.54 -1.46
C SER A 89 -4.31 -3.33 -1.60
N TYR A 90 -4.36 -2.35 -0.69
CA TYR A 90 -3.44 -1.21 -0.70
C TYR A 90 -1.99 -1.65 -0.58
N LYS A 91 -1.66 -2.44 0.44
CA LYS A 91 -0.29 -2.95 0.65
C LYS A 91 0.10 -4.00 -0.38
N TRP A 92 -0.86 -4.82 -0.81
CA TRP A 92 -0.63 -5.77 -1.89
C TRP A 92 -0.23 -5.07 -3.20
N ALA A 93 -0.96 -4.02 -3.59
CA ALA A 93 -0.65 -3.23 -4.77
C ALA A 93 0.67 -2.44 -4.64
N GLU A 94 0.99 -1.96 -3.43
CA GLU A 94 2.24 -1.24 -3.16
C GLU A 94 3.48 -2.13 -3.32
N VAL A 95 3.40 -3.42 -3.02
CA VAL A 95 4.49 -4.38 -3.31
C VAL A 95 4.77 -4.41 -4.81
N MET A 96 3.73 -4.56 -5.64
CA MET A 96 3.88 -4.61 -7.09
C MET A 96 4.37 -3.28 -7.66
N SER A 97 3.84 -2.15 -7.18
CA SER A 97 4.23 -0.84 -7.71
C SER A 97 5.66 -0.45 -7.31
N ALA A 98 6.10 -0.76 -6.09
CA ALA A 98 7.48 -0.52 -5.65
C ALA A 98 8.47 -1.35 -6.48
N ASP A 99 8.12 -2.59 -6.78
CA ASP A 99 8.98 -3.50 -7.53
C ASP A 99 9.05 -3.13 -9.02
N ALA A 100 7.93 -2.73 -9.62
CA ALA A 100 7.94 -2.13 -10.96
C ALA A 100 8.77 -0.82 -10.98
N PHE A 101 8.65 0.03 -9.95
CA PHE A 101 9.43 1.26 -9.86
C PHE A 101 10.94 0.99 -9.82
N PHE A 102 11.40 0.04 -9.00
CA PHE A 102 12.83 -0.28 -8.94
C PHE A 102 13.35 -0.92 -10.23
N ALA A 103 12.52 -1.65 -10.98
CA ALA A 103 12.90 -2.09 -12.33
C ALA A 103 13.22 -0.90 -13.26
N PHE A 104 12.46 0.19 -13.19
CA PHE A 104 12.78 1.44 -13.89
C PHE A 104 14.02 2.14 -13.33
N VAL A 105 14.24 2.12 -12.01
CA VAL A 105 15.47 2.67 -11.41
C VAL A 105 16.70 1.94 -11.94
N ASP A 106 16.64 0.61 -12.02
CA ASP A 106 17.78 -0.24 -12.36
C ASP A 106 18.06 -0.24 -13.87
N LYS A 107 17.02 -0.25 -14.73
CA LYS A 107 17.18 -0.20 -16.20
C LYS A 107 17.38 1.23 -16.72
N GLY A 108 16.77 2.20 -16.07
CA GLY A 108 16.71 3.61 -16.48
C GLY A 108 15.25 4.09 -16.58
N PHE A 109 14.94 5.22 -15.94
CA PHE A 109 13.57 5.73 -15.79
C PHE A 109 12.78 5.88 -17.08
N PHE A 110 13.46 6.11 -18.20
CA PHE A 110 12.86 6.33 -19.52
C PHE A 110 13.34 5.30 -20.55
N ASP A 111 13.74 4.11 -20.11
CA ASP A 111 14.06 3.00 -21.02
C ASP A 111 12.87 2.72 -21.95
N PRO A 112 13.00 2.92 -23.28
CA PRO A 112 11.85 2.83 -24.20
C PRO A 112 11.21 1.45 -24.24
N GLU A 113 12.01 0.40 -24.11
CA GLU A 113 11.52 -0.98 -24.13
C GLU A 113 10.68 -1.28 -22.89
N LEU A 114 11.15 -0.91 -21.70
CA LEU A 114 10.43 -1.12 -20.45
C LEU A 114 9.18 -0.24 -20.36
N CYS A 115 9.24 0.99 -20.86
CA CYS A 115 8.06 1.85 -21.00
C CYS A 115 7.00 1.18 -21.90
N ASN A 116 7.41 0.66 -23.06
CA ASN A 116 6.50 -0.02 -23.97
C ASN A 116 5.94 -1.30 -23.34
N ALA A 117 6.77 -2.11 -22.70
CA ALA A 117 6.33 -3.32 -22.00
C ALA A 117 5.35 -3.01 -20.86
N TYR A 118 5.60 -1.97 -20.07
CA TYR A 118 4.67 -1.53 -19.01
C TYR A 118 3.33 -1.10 -19.60
N PHE A 119 3.35 -0.36 -20.71
CA PHE A 119 2.11 0.01 -21.40
C PHE A 119 1.35 -1.21 -21.92
N THR A 120 2.00 -2.09 -22.68
CA THR A 120 1.35 -3.22 -23.36
C THR A 120 0.91 -4.33 -22.41
N GLU A 121 1.71 -4.62 -21.38
CA GLU A 121 1.43 -5.70 -20.44
C GLU A 121 0.55 -5.26 -19.27
N ILE A 122 0.70 -4.03 -18.75
CA ILE A 122 -0.04 -3.59 -17.56
C ILE A 122 -1.22 -2.69 -17.94
N LEU A 123 -0.96 -1.56 -18.60
CA LEU A 123 -1.98 -0.52 -18.76
C LEU A 123 -3.03 -0.86 -19.82
N GLU A 124 -2.61 -1.43 -20.95
CA GLU A 124 -3.49 -1.73 -22.08
C GLU A 124 -4.47 -2.87 -21.76
N LYS A 125 -4.08 -3.81 -20.88
CA LYS A 125 -4.88 -5.02 -20.60
C LYS A 125 -6.05 -4.77 -19.66
N GLY A 126 -5.98 -3.77 -18.79
CA GLY A 126 -7.02 -3.54 -17.77
C GLY A 126 -7.35 -4.81 -16.99
N GLY A 127 -8.64 -5.13 -16.85
CA GLY A 127 -9.12 -6.35 -16.17
C GLY A 127 -9.28 -7.58 -17.05
N SER A 128 -8.74 -7.60 -18.27
CA SER A 128 -8.94 -8.71 -19.23
C SER A 128 -8.10 -9.97 -18.94
N GLU A 129 -7.12 -9.88 -18.05
CA GLU A 129 -6.18 -10.95 -17.70
C GLU A 129 -5.80 -10.83 -16.21
N ASN A 130 -5.34 -11.92 -15.60
CA ASN A 130 -4.92 -11.90 -14.20
C ASN A 130 -3.69 -10.97 -13.98
N ALA A 131 -3.78 -10.06 -13.02
CA ALA A 131 -2.73 -9.09 -12.72
C ALA A 131 -1.35 -9.72 -12.43
N MET A 132 -1.30 -10.89 -11.78
CA MET A 132 -0.04 -11.58 -11.50
C MET A 132 0.60 -12.13 -12.79
N ILE A 133 -0.21 -12.58 -13.75
CA ILE A 133 0.27 -13.03 -15.06
C ILE A 133 0.88 -11.84 -15.81
N LEU A 134 0.19 -10.70 -15.82
CA LEU A 134 0.67 -9.47 -16.45
C LEU A 134 1.98 -8.97 -15.84
N PHE A 135 2.06 -8.98 -14.50
CA PHE A 135 3.27 -8.58 -13.78
C PHE A 135 4.46 -9.50 -14.10
N LYS A 136 4.24 -10.82 -14.18
CA LYS A 136 5.27 -11.78 -14.58
C LYS A 136 5.74 -11.60 -16.01
N ARG A 137 4.85 -11.20 -16.93
CA ARG A 137 5.25 -10.87 -18.31
C ARG A 137 6.12 -9.61 -18.36
N LEU A 138 5.82 -8.62 -17.50
CA LEU A 138 6.61 -7.38 -17.39
C LEU A 138 8.02 -7.63 -16.83
N LEU A 139 8.13 -8.30 -15.68
CA LEU A 139 9.41 -8.41 -14.95
C LEU A 139 10.08 -9.79 -15.04
N GLY A 140 9.41 -10.78 -15.61
CA GLY A 140 9.92 -12.15 -15.73
C GLY A 140 9.93 -12.95 -14.41
N ARG A 141 9.44 -12.37 -13.31
CA ARG A 141 9.44 -12.96 -11.96
C ARG A 141 8.23 -12.52 -11.14
N ASP A 142 8.00 -13.19 -10.02
CA ASP A 142 7.04 -12.75 -9.00
C ASP A 142 7.46 -11.41 -8.35
N PRO A 143 6.50 -10.61 -7.84
CA PRO A 143 6.81 -9.39 -7.11
C PRO A 143 7.63 -9.64 -5.84
N GLU A 144 8.61 -8.79 -5.58
CA GLU A 144 9.48 -8.88 -4.40
C GLU A 144 9.15 -7.83 -3.34
N VAL A 145 8.87 -8.28 -2.12
CA VAL A 145 8.58 -7.40 -0.97
C VAL A 145 9.78 -6.52 -0.60
N GLY A 146 11.00 -6.95 -0.90
CA GLY A 146 12.22 -6.18 -0.64
C GLY A 146 12.20 -4.79 -1.28
N SER A 147 11.60 -4.66 -2.47
CA SER A 147 11.41 -3.39 -3.17
C SER A 147 10.56 -2.41 -2.36
N LEU A 148 9.47 -2.88 -1.75
CA LEU A 148 8.64 -2.06 -0.86
C LEU A 148 9.41 -1.60 0.38
N LEU A 149 10.21 -2.48 0.98
CA LEU A 149 10.98 -2.15 2.20
C LEU A 149 12.14 -1.20 1.93
N LYS A 150 12.62 -1.12 0.68
CA LYS A 150 13.69 -0.21 0.23
C LYS A 150 13.16 1.19 -0.13
N LEU A 151 11.87 1.31 -0.44
CA LEU A 151 11.25 2.52 -0.99
C LEU A 151 11.51 3.77 -0.13
#